data_AF-A0A7C1BKQ3-F1
#
_entry.id   AF-A0A7C1BKQ3-F1
#
_cell.length_a   1.000
_cell.length_b   1.000
_cell.length_c   1.000
_cell.angle_alpha   90.00
_cell.angle_beta   90.00
_cell.angle_gamma   90.00
#
_symmetry.space_group_name_H-M   'P 1'
#
loop_
_entity.id
_entity.type
_entity.pdbx_description
1 polymer ?
#
loop_
_entity_poly.entity_id
_entity_poly.type
_entity_poly.pdbx_seq_one_letter_code
_entity_poly.pdbx_strand_id
1 'polypeptide(L)'
;MNPDLENILLSKTVNPILRRIVQRIDRYCPEDGSLLINSLRIFLGEDLELCDRCRRLCEGLAIPFYELGSRALHVDKDFMRKRFIEDKYGEAWFKGFALMMRGIGKYGIRIPFTPAGPFEVVWNFTYKCNLRCKHCYEDAGRRRPELSTEEAKKVIDVFSEIAYVGLPALSFSGGEPLVREDFFEVASYAKGKIPYISIASNGILITKEVAAKLKRCGVEYVEVSIDGASAKTHDWFRGVSGAFERAIEGVRNCVKEGIDTCIASVIQRENLSELEEILELAEELGVRFMHFNYIPTGRAKAYVELDLTPRERLKVLETIGGKIVNLYLKAKEEELEKGESSVKVDRYFSTCPQYACVVKDLAQRFGERFTVAAHYGAKKGVENVAHFLGGCGAGRLYIALEPNGDIKPCVFFPTNAETVLGNILRDDFEKIWDTDPLLWKLRSREDLKTYTVNGKEVGCGSCPEKYICGGCRARAYSYFNGDVTAPDIGCIRNESLWRKVMELYNLKVYA
;
A
#
# COMPACT_ATOMS: atom_id res chain seq x y z
N MET A 1 16.20 20.74 -4.56
CA MET A 1 17.43 20.12 -5.12
C MET A 1 16.99 19.04 -6.11
N ASN A 2 17.71 18.77 -7.20
CA ASN A 2 17.35 17.67 -8.11
C ASN A 2 17.48 16.33 -7.35
N PRO A 3 16.43 15.50 -7.20
CA PRO A 3 16.54 14.26 -6.42
C PRO A 3 17.51 13.23 -7.00
N ASP A 4 17.81 13.27 -8.32
CA ASP A 4 18.88 12.46 -8.91
C ASP A 4 20.25 12.86 -8.31
N LEU A 5 20.49 14.17 -8.15
CA LEU A 5 21.69 14.70 -7.50
C LEU A 5 21.71 14.41 -6.00
N GLU A 6 20.55 14.42 -5.36
CA GLU A 6 20.39 14.05 -3.94
C GLU A 6 20.76 12.58 -3.70
N ASN A 7 20.28 11.66 -4.54
CA ASN A 7 20.68 10.24 -4.49
C ASN A 7 22.21 10.08 -4.65
N ILE A 8 22.83 10.84 -5.57
CA ILE A 8 24.30 10.82 -5.75
C ILE A 8 25.02 11.35 -4.49
N LEU A 9 24.58 12.48 -3.94
CA LEU A 9 25.17 13.08 -2.73
C LEU A 9 25.01 12.13 -1.53
N LEU A 10 23.81 11.62 -1.28
CA LEU A 10 23.52 10.64 -0.23
C LEU A 10 24.45 9.43 -0.35
N SER A 11 24.62 8.88 -1.56
CA SER A 11 25.45 7.70 -1.78
C SER A 11 26.92 7.90 -1.42
N LYS A 12 27.49 9.07 -1.70
CA LYS A 12 28.94 9.32 -1.56
C LYS A 12 29.35 9.85 -0.19
N THR A 13 28.49 10.67 0.46
CA THR A 13 28.88 11.39 1.68
C THR A 13 28.13 10.91 2.92
N VAL A 14 26.81 10.75 2.82
CA VAL A 14 25.94 10.51 3.98
C VAL A 14 25.81 9.01 4.29
N ASN A 15 25.59 8.18 3.27
CA ASN A 15 25.30 6.75 3.42
C ASN A 15 26.41 5.95 4.11
N PRO A 16 27.72 6.16 3.85
CA PRO A 16 28.76 5.42 4.56
C PRO A 16 28.75 5.64 6.09
N ILE A 17 28.42 6.86 6.52
CA ILE A 17 28.34 7.22 7.94
C ILE A 17 27.07 6.64 8.54
N LEU A 18 25.91 6.88 7.90
CA LEU A 18 24.62 6.39 8.39
C LEU A 18 24.60 4.87 8.51
N ARG A 19 25.08 4.15 7.50
CA ARG A 19 25.15 2.68 7.52
C ARG A 19 25.92 2.17 8.73
N ARG A 20 27.08 2.77 9.02
CA ARG A 20 27.90 2.39 10.19
C ARG A 20 27.20 2.69 11.51
N ILE A 21 26.49 3.81 11.63
CA ILE A 21 25.72 4.17 12.82
C ILE A 21 24.59 3.15 13.03
N VAL A 22 23.78 2.92 12.00
CA VAL A 22 22.68 1.97 12.04
C VAL A 22 23.17 0.56 12.40
N GLN A 23 24.23 0.06 11.77
CA GLN A 23 24.81 -1.26 12.07
C GLN A 23 25.36 -1.39 13.51
N ARG A 24 25.63 -0.27 14.19
CA ARG A 24 26.01 -0.29 15.61
C ARG A 24 24.79 -0.34 16.54
N ILE A 25 23.68 0.27 16.12
CA ILE A 25 22.42 0.32 16.89
C ILE A 25 21.59 -0.96 16.68
N ASP A 26 21.54 -1.47 15.44
CA ASP A 26 20.85 -2.70 15.07
C ASP A 26 21.63 -3.94 15.54
N ARG A 27 21.51 -4.24 16.83
CA ARG A 27 22.16 -5.37 17.48
C ARG A 27 21.20 -6.09 18.41
N TYR A 28 21.37 -7.40 18.49
CA TYR A 28 20.69 -8.24 19.46
C TYR A 28 21.58 -8.42 20.70
N CYS A 29 21.02 -8.14 21.86
CA CYS A 29 21.58 -8.41 23.18
C CYS A 29 20.86 -9.64 23.77
N PRO A 30 21.57 -10.65 24.29
CA PRO A 30 20.91 -11.78 24.97
C PRO A 30 20.09 -11.38 26.21
N GLU A 31 20.46 -10.27 26.87
CA GLU A 31 19.78 -9.76 28.06
C GLU A 31 18.63 -8.81 27.68
N ASP A 32 18.90 -7.82 26.83
CA ASP A 32 17.91 -6.76 26.52
C ASP A 32 17.09 -7.03 25.24
N GLY A 33 17.48 -7.97 24.40
CA GLY A 33 16.90 -8.17 23.07
C GLY A 33 17.36 -7.13 22.04
N SER A 34 16.44 -6.60 21.22
CA SER A 34 16.78 -5.67 20.13
C SER A 34 17.10 -4.27 20.66
N LEU A 35 18.38 -3.88 20.63
CA LEU A 35 18.80 -2.55 21.04
C LEU A 35 18.09 -1.47 20.23
N LEU A 36 17.92 -1.67 18.92
CA LEU A 36 17.26 -0.71 18.02
C LEU A 36 15.82 -0.38 18.45
N ILE A 37 15.06 -1.39 18.85
CA ILE A 37 13.67 -1.21 19.30
C ILE A 37 13.64 -0.58 20.68
N ASN A 38 14.43 -1.11 21.62
CA ASN A 38 14.42 -0.61 23.00
C ASN A 38 14.96 0.81 23.10
N SER A 39 15.98 1.18 22.32
CA SER A 39 16.46 2.56 22.28
C SER A 39 15.43 3.51 21.69
N LEU A 40 14.60 3.06 20.74
CA LEU A 40 13.48 3.86 20.24
C LEU A 40 12.39 4.00 21.31
N ARG A 41 12.05 2.94 22.04
CA ARG A 41 11.11 2.97 23.17
C ARG A 41 11.53 3.99 24.23
N ILE A 42 12.80 3.95 24.64
CA ILE A 42 13.39 4.92 25.58
C ILE A 42 13.36 6.33 24.99
N PHE A 43 13.73 6.50 23.72
CA PHE A 43 13.64 7.81 23.06
C PHE A 43 12.22 8.37 23.08
N LEU A 44 11.21 7.52 22.87
CA LEU A 44 9.79 7.89 22.94
C LEU A 44 9.26 8.02 24.38
N GLY A 45 10.09 7.74 25.39
CA GLY A 45 9.84 7.99 26.80
C GLY A 45 9.16 6.84 27.55
N GLU A 46 9.40 5.58 27.14
CA GLU A 46 9.24 4.43 28.03
C GLU A 46 10.44 4.34 29.00
N ASP A 47 10.19 3.91 30.22
CA ASP A 47 11.22 3.67 31.24
C ASP A 47 11.67 2.21 31.17
N LEU A 48 12.83 1.96 30.58
CA LEU A 48 13.40 0.62 30.38
C LEU A 48 14.82 0.58 30.91
N GLU A 49 15.10 -0.38 31.79
CA GLU A 49 16.47 -0.66 32.22
C GLU A 49 17.20 -1.53 31.19
N LEU A 50 18.37 -1.07 30.76
CA LEU A 50 19.26 -1.80 29.86
C LEU A 50 20.54 -2.21 30.59
N CYS A 51 21.19 -3.31 30.15
CA CYS A 51 22.54 -3.64 30.59
C CYS A 51 23.53 -2.50 30.29
N ASP A 52 24.65 -2.41 31.02
CA ASP A 52 25.60 -1.29 30.92
C ASP A 52 26.10 -1.03 29.50
N ARG A 53 26.28 -2.10 28.69
CA ARG A 53 26.73 -1.98 27.31
C ARG A 53 25.65 -1.34 26.42
N CYS A 54 24.41 -1.80 26.53
CA CYS A 54 23.28 -1.27 25.78
C CYS A 54 22.95 0.15 26.21
N ARG A 55 22.99 0.44 27.52
CA ARG A 55 22.79 1.80 28.06
C ARG A 55 23.76 2.80 27.45
N ARG A 56 25.07 2.51 27.47
CA ARG A 56 26.10 3.37 26.86
C ARG A 56 25.89 3.59 25.37
N LEU A 57 25.47 2.57 24.62
CA LEU A 57 25.18 2.71 23.19
C LEU A 57 23.88 3.48 22.94
N CYS A 58 22.87 3.29 23.78
CA CYS A 58 21.58 3.97 23.69
C CYS A 58 21.77 5.48 23.90
N GLU A 59 22.37 5.87 25.02
CA GLU A 59 22.61 7.27 25.40
C GLU A 59 23.64 7.94 24.50
N GLY A 60 24.74 7.25 24.19
CA GLY A 60 25.87 7.84 23.46
C GLY A 60 25.72 7.84 21.94
N LEU A 61 24.80 7.04 21.37
CA LEU A 61 24.67 6.89 19.92
C LEU A 61 23.23 6.89 19.42
N ALA A 62 22.35 6.06 19.97
CA ALA A 62 21.01 5.87 19.42
C ALA A 62 20.10 7.09 19.63
N ILE A 63 20.01 7.61 20.86
CA ILE A 63 19.18 8.79 21.18
C ILE A 63 19.62 10.02 20.38
N PRO A 64 20.93 10.41 20.34
CA PRO A 64 21.38 11.52 19.50
C PRO A 64 21.05 11.33 18.02
N PHE A 65 21.14 10.10 17.53
CA PHE A 65 20.78 9.77 16.15
C PHE A 65 19.28 10.00 15.88
N TYR A 66 18.40 9.58 16.77
CA TYR A 66 16.95 9.80 16.63
C TYR A 66 16.56 11.27 16.75
N GLU A 67 17.20 12.01 17.65
CA GLU A 67 17.00 13.46 17.76
C GLU A 67 17.37 14.18 16.47
N LEU A 68 18.53 13.86 15.91
CA LEU A 68 18.99 14.44 14.65
C LEU A 68 18.03 14.09 13.49
N GLY A 69 17.64 12.81 13.39
CA GLY A 69 16.71 12.35 12.36
C GLY A 69 15.32 13.01 12.47
N SER A 70 14.77 13.11 13.68
CA SER A 70 13.47 13.74 13.93
C SER A 70 13.48 15.22 13.55
N ARG A 71 14.56 15.95 13.88
CA ARG A 71 14.73 17.35 13.46
C ARG A 71 14.88 17.49 11.95
N ALA A 72 15.68 16.62 11.31
CA ALA A 72 15.94 16.68 9.87
C ALA A 72 14.69 16.39 9.02
N LEU A 73 13.83 15.48 9.48
CA LEU A 73 12.59 15.10 8.80
C LEU A 73 11.37 15.91 9.27
N HIS A 74 11.55 16.85 10.21
CA HIS A 74 10.47 17.58 10.86
C HIS A 74 9.37 16.66 11.38
N VAL A 75 9.77 15.55 12.02
CA VAL A 75 8.85 14.57 12.59
C VAL A 75 8.55 14.96 14.04
N ASP A 76 7.27 15.03 14.36
CA ASP A 76 6.79 15.30 15.71
C ASP A 76 6.97 14.07 16.62
N LYS A 77 7.69 14.27 17.73
CA LYS A 77 7.96 13.22 18.72
C LYS A 77 6.70 12.80 19.46
N ASP A 78 5.79 13.72 19.76
CA ASP A 78 4.53 13.41 20.45
C ASP A 78 3.60 12.62 19.53
N PHE A 79 3.58 12.97 18.24
CA PHE A 79 2.94 12.14 17.21
C PHE A 79 3.53 10.72 17.19
N MET A 80 4.85 10.57 17.15
CA MET A 80 5.47 9.24 17.17
C MET A 80 5.13 8.47 18.45
N ARG A 81 5.20 9.09 19.62
CA ARG A 81 4.83 8.45 20.90
C ARG A 81 3.39 7.94 20.86
N LYS A 82 2.45 8.78 20.41
CA LYS A 82 1.05 8.39 20.23
C LYS A 82 0.90 7.17 19.33
N ARG A 83 1.67 7.07 18.24
CA ARG A 83 1.56 5.98 17.26
C ARG A 83 2.26 4.69 17.67
N PHE A 84 3.40 4.78 18.32
CA PHE A 84 4.24 3.63 18.64
C PHE A 84 3.90 3.04 20.01
N ILE A 85 3.52 3.88 20.98
CA ILE A 85 3.34 3.48 22.38
C ILE A 85 1.86 3.40 22.75
N GLU A 86 1.09 4.43 22.40
CA GLU A 86 -0.28 4.60 22.91
C GLU A 86 -1.35 3.98 22.00
N ASP A 87 -1.05 3.87 20.69
CA ASP A 87 -1.94 3.26 19.70
C ASP A 87 -1.83 1.72 19.76
N LYS A 88 -2.98 1.04 19.68
CA LYS A 88 -3.05 -0.43 19.69
C LYS A 88 -2.26 -1.10 18.55
N TYR A 89 -1.90 -0.36 17.52
CA TYR A 89 -1.08 -0.81 16.39
C TYR A 89 0.42 -0.50 16.57
N GLY A 90 0.86 -0.09 17.76
CA GLY A 90 2.22 0.34 18.04
C GLY A 90 3.30 -0.66 17.61
N GLU A 91 3.05 -1.95 17.80
CA GLU A 91 4.00 -3.00 17.38
C GLU A 91 4.20 -3.06 15.86
N ALA A 92 3.16 -2.79 15.06
CA ALA A 92 3.31 -2.68 13.61
C ALA A 92 4.24 -1.50 13.24
N TRP A 93 4.12 -0.37 13.95
CA TRP A 93 4.99 0.79 13.76
C TRP A 93 6.43 0.50 14.15
N PHE A 94 6.66 -0.20 15.25
CA PHE A 94 8.00 -0.64 15.66
C PHE A 94 8.65 -1.55 14.61
N LYS A 95 7.91 -2.55 14.10
CA LYS A 95 8.41 -3.41 13.02
C LYS A 95 8.69 -2.61 11.75
N GLY A 96 7.80 -1.71 11.34
CA GLY A 96 8.00 -0.84 10.19
C GLY A 96 9.26 0.03 10.33
N PHE A 97 9.46 0.64 11.50
CA PHE A 97 10.66 1.42 11.80
C PHE A 97 11.94 0.57 11.75
N ALA A 98 11.92 -0.63 12.34
CA ALA A 98 13.08 -1.52 12.29
C ALA A 98 13.42 -1.95 10.86
N LEU A 99 12.41 -2.24 10.01
CA LEU A 99 12.62 -2.51 8.59
C LEU A 99 13.20 -1.31 7.84
N MET A 100 12.78 -0.08 8.18
CA MET A 100 13.39 1.14 7.64
C MET A 100 14.85 1.26 8.04
N MET A 101 15.15 1.14 9.33
CA MET A 101 16.50 1.26 9.86
C MET A 101 17.41 0.18 9.26
N ARG A 102 16.98 -1.08 9.23
CA ARG A 102 17.72 -2.15 8.56
C ARG A 102 17.93 -1.89 7.07
N GLY A 103 16.94 -1.32 6.39
CA GLY A 103 17.07 -0.89 4.99
C GLY A 103 18.17 0.15 4.81
N ILE A 104 18.22 1.15 5.69
CA ILE A 104 19.32 2.14 5.73
C ILE A 104 20.66 1.44 5.96
N GLY A 105 20.75 0.48 6.89
CA GLY A 105 21.97 -0.29 7.15
C GLY A 105 22.45 -1.12 5.95
N LYS A 106 21.53 -1.81 5.27
CA LYS A 106 21.81 -2.66 4.10
C LYS A 106 22.16 -1.82 2.87
N TYR A 107 21.29 -0.89 2.47
CA TYR A 107 21.36 -0.23 1.16
C TYR A 107 21.71 1.27 1.22
N GLY A 108 21.72 1.86 2.41
CA GLY A 108 21.78 3.32 2.58
C GLY A 108 20.44 4.00 2.31
N ILE A 109 20.39 5.31 2.48
CA ILE A 109 19.25 6.12 2.08
C ILE A 109 19.21 6.20 0.55
N ARG A 110 18.03 5.91 -0.01
CA ARG A 110 17.69 6.02 -1.44
C ARG A 110 16.33 6.69 -1.56
N ILE A 111 16.11 7.40 -2.65
CA ILE A 111 14.81 8.00 -2.99
C ILE A 111 14.32 7.36 -4.29
N PRO A 112 13.14 6.71 -4.32
CA PRO A 112 12.29 6.40 -3.17
C PRO A 112 12.94 5.36 -2.26
N PHE A 113 12.55 5.39 -0.99
CA PHE A 113 13.14 4.57 0.06
C PHE A 113 12.88 3.06 -0.13
N THR A 114 13.89 2.26 0.18
CA THR A 114 13.87 0.79 0.13
C THR A 114 14.11 0.22 1.54
N PRO A 115 13.08 -0.32 2.21
CA PRO A 115 13.24 -1.01 3.50
C PRO A 115 13.92 -2.38 3.33
N ALA A 116 14.40 -2.97 4.43
CA ALA A 116 15.02 -4.30 4.44
C ALA A 116 14.03 -5.46 4.20
N GLY A 117 12.73 -5.18 4.20
CA GLY A 117 11.64 -6.11 3.91
C GLY A 117 10.35 -5.31 3.69
N PRO A 118 9.28 -5.95 3.18
CA PRO A 118 8.01 -5.28 2.95
C PRO A 118 7.36 -4.85 4.28
N PHE A 119 6.64 -3.72 4.26
CA PHE A 119 5.76 -3.34 5.37
C PHE A 119 4.46 -4.13 5.37
N GLU A 120 4.04 -4.61 4.20
CA GLU A 120 2.82 -5.38 4.03
C GLU A 120 3.03 -6.52 3.04
N VAL A 121 2.40 -7.67 3.31
CA VAL A 121 2.16 -8.69 2.29
C VAL A 121 0.66 -8.76 2.02
N VAL A 122 0.28 -8.68 0.74
CA VAL A 122 -1.09 -8.99 0.31
C VAL A 122 -1.12 -10.43 -0.18
N TRP A 123 -1.72 -11.32 0.59
CA TRP A 123 -1.77 -12.74 0.28
C TRP A 123 -3.09 -13.07 -0.42
N ASN A 124 -3.00 -13.40 -1.71
CA ASN A 124 -4.08 -14.10 -2.40
C ASN A 124 -4.25 -15.48 -1.76
N PHE A 125 -5.22 -15.62 -0.88
CA PHE A 125 -5.27 -16.73 0.08
C PHE A 125 -5.85 -18.01 -0.52
N THR A 126 -6.69 -17.87 -1.55
CA THR A 126 -7.26 -18.99 -2.31
C THR A 126 -7.49 -18.59 -3.77
N TYR A 127 -7.48 -19.57 -4.68
CA TYR A 127 -7.97 -19.35 -6.05
C TYR A 127 -9.50 -19.43 -6.17
N LYS A 128 -10.21 -19.84 -5.12
CA LYS A 128 -11.67 -20.00 -5.14
C LYS A 128 -12.38 -18.66 -4.95
N CYS A 129 -13.47 -18.45 -5.67
CA CYS A 129 -14.31 -17.27 -5.49
C CYS A 129 -15.78 -17.61 -5.81
N ASN A 130 -16.70 -17.05 -5.04
CA ASN A 130 -18.14 -17.13 -5.23
C ASN A 130 -18.69 -16.05 -6.18
N LEU A 131 -17.83 -15.17 -6.73
CA LEU A 131 -18.18 -14.17 -7.75
C LEU A 131 -17.44 -14.41 -9.07
N ARG A 132 -17.78 -13.64 -10.11
CA ARG A 132 -17.20 -13.72 -11.47
C ARG A 132 -16.88 -12.33 -12.04
N CYS A 133 -16.30 -11.47 -11.22
CA CYS A 133 -16.06 -10.05 -11.55
C CYS A 133 -15.27 -9.87 -12.86
N LYS A 134 -15.66 -8.88 -13.66
CA LYS A 134 -15.01 -8.56 -14.96
C LYS A 134 -13.56 -8.10 -14.81
N HIS A 135 -13.27 -7.34 -13.74
CA HIS A 135 -11.95 -6.76 -13.48
C HIS A 135 -11.00 -7.66 -12.67
N CYS A 136 -11.38 -8.91 -12.38
CA CYS A 136 -10.65 -9.76 -11.45
C CYS A 136 -9.21 -10.02 -11.94
N TYR A 137 -8.24 -9.43 -11.25
CA TYR A 137 -6.82 -9.57 -11.58
C TYR A 137 -6.31 -11.00 -11.42
N GLU A 138 -6.90 -11.76 -10.48
CA GLU A 138 -6.51 -13.13 -10.14
C GLU A 138 -7.09 -14.18 -11.11
N ASP A 139 -8.10 -13.80 -11.88
CA ASP A 139 -8.97 -14.76 -12.59
C ASP A 139 -9.45 -15.90 -11.66
N ALA A 140 -9.90 -15.52 -10.47
CA ALA A 140 -10.32 -16.47 -9.45
C ALA A 140 -11.61 -17.20 -9.81
N GLY A 141 -11.78 -18.41 -9.29
CA GLY A 141 -12.95 -19.27 -9.43
C GLY A 141 -12.62 -20.68 -9.96
N ARG A 142 -11.49 -20.85 -10.63
CA ARG A 142 -11.00 -22.17 -11.07
C ARG A 142 -10.20 -22.83 -9.96
N ARG A 143 -10.39 -24.14 -9.77
CA ARG A 143 -9.56 -24.92 -8.85
C ARG A 143 -8.14 -25.04 -9.41
N ARG A 144 -7.16 -24.63 -8.61
CA ARG A 144 -5.73 -24.78 -8.88
C ARG A 144 -5.07 -25.31 -7.59
N PRO A 145 -3.88 -25.92 -7.64
CA PRO A 145 -3.14 -26.29 -6.43
C PRO A 145 -2.88 -25.06 -5.56
N GLU A 146 -3.21 -25.13 -4.28
CA GLU A 146 -3.00 -24.09 -3.28
C GLU A 146 -2.47 -24.74 -1.99
N LEU A 147 -1.86 -23.94 -1.12
CA LEU A 147 -1.22 -24.38 0.12
C LEU A 147 -2.25 -24.99 1.08
N SER A 148 -1.86 -26.08 1.74
CA SER A 148 -2.62 -26.67 2.85
C SER A 148 -2.67 -25.73 4.07
N THR A 149 -3.50 -26.05 5.07
CA THR A 149 -3.57 -25.29 6.33
C THR A 149 -2.22 -25.24 7.05
N GLU A 150 -1.49 -26.36 7.08
CA GLU A 150 -0.19 -26.45 7.74
C GLU A 150 0.90 -25.70 6.96
N GLU A 151 0.85 -25.75 5.63
CA GLU A 151 1.73 -24.94 4.79
C GLU A 151 1.43 -23.44 4.98
N ALA A 152 0.16 -23.06 5.11
CA ALA A 152 -0.23 -21.68 5.35
C ALA A 152 0.28 -21.15 6.71
N LYS A 153 0.26 -21.97 7.77
CA LYS A 153 0.88 -21.63 9.05
C LYS A 153 2.39 -21.45 8.94
N LYS A 154 3.08 -22.32 8.18
CA LYS A 154 4.52 -22.17 7.91
C LYS A 154 4.83 -20.87 7.16
N VAL A 155 3.98 -20.45 6.22
CA VAL A 155 4.14 -19.13 5.57
C VAL A 155 4.09 -17.99 6.60
N ILE A 156 3.15 -18.07 7.55
CA ILE A 156 3.03 -17.08 8.63
C ILE A 156 4.27 -17.09 9.52
N ASP A 157 4.86 -18.26 9.77
CA ASP A 157 6.12 -18.38 10.52
C ASP A 157 7.25 -17.63 9.81
N VAL A 158 7.41 -17.85 8.50
CA VAL A 158 8.38 -17.11 7.68
C VAL A 158 8.11 -15.61 7.74
N PHE A 159 6.86 -15.17 7.58
CA PHE A 159 6.50 -13.75 7.69
C PHE A 159 6.81 -13.15 9.05
N SER A 160 6.66 -13.92 10.13
CA SER A 160 6.94 -13.47 11.49
C SER A 160 8.43 -13.22 11.75
N GLU A 161 9.31 -13.71 10.86
CA GLU A 161 10.75 -13.61 10.98
C GLU A 161 11.41 -12.79 9.86
N ILE A 162 10.64 -12.22 8.91
CA ILE A 162 11.16 -11.39 7.81
C ILE A 162 12.16 -10.35 8.33
N ALA A 163 13.33 -10.31 7.69
CA ALA A 163 14.47 -9.48 8.02
C ALA A 163 14.89 -9.54 9.49
N TYR A 164 14.59 -10.63 10.21
CA TYR A 164 14.73 -10.81 11.66
C TYR A 164 13.96 -9.77 12.52
N VAL A 165 12.92 -9.17 11.95
CA VAL A 165 12.01 -8.18 12.58
C VAL A 165 10.57 -8.71 12.62
N GLY A 166 10.19 -9.40 11.54
CA GLY A 166 8.84 -9.82 11.27
C GLY A 166 8.03 -8.78 10.49
N LEU A 167 7.00 -9.28 9.82
CA LEU A 167 6.10 -8.49 9.01
C LEU A 167 5.21 -7.57 9.89
N PRO A 168 5.09 -6.28 9.56
CA PRO A 168 4.17 -5.37 10.25
C PRO A 168 2.69 -5.68 9.99
N ALA A 169 2.33 -5.93 8.72
CA ALA A 169 0.94 -6.11 8.29
C ALA A 169 0.77 -7.25 7.29
N LEU A 170 -0.28 -8.05 7.47
CA LEU A 170 -0.72 -9.08 6.52
C LEU A 170 -2.16 -8.81 6.10
N SER A 171 -2.40 -8.77 4.80
CA SER A 171 -3.72 -8.57 4.22
C SER A 171 -4.14 -9.80 3.44
N PHE A 172 -5.18 -10.48 3.92
CA PHE A 172 -5.78 -11.60 3.20
C PHE A 172 -6.64 -11.06 2.05
N SER A 173 -6.36 -11.53 0.85
CA SER A 173 -7.05 -11.18 -0.40
C SER A 173 -7.18 -12.43 -1.28
N GLY A 174 -7.35 -12.27 -2.58
CA GLY A 174 -7.31 -13.32 -3.61
C GLY A 174 -8.42 -14.36 -3.50
N GLY A 175 -8.98 -14.68 -4.66
CA GLY A 175 -10.31 -15.26 -4.69
C GLY A 175 -11.24 -14.53 -3.73
N GLU A 176 -11.99 -15.29 -2.94
CA GLU A 176 -12.66 -14.80 -1.74
C GLU A 176 -12.12 -15.57 -0.52
N PRO A 177 -11.40 -14.92 0.41
CA PRO A 177 -10.83 -15.60 1.58
C PRO A 177 -11.88 -16.35 2.39
N LEU A 178 -13.09 -15.80 2.55
CA LEU A 178 -14.17 -16.40 3.33
C LEU A 178 -14.78 -17.67 2.69
N VAL A 179 -14.39 -18.03 1.45
CA VAL A 179 -14.75 -19.31 0.82
C VAL A 179 -13.82 -20.44 1.26
N ARG A 180 -12.64 -20.12 1.83
CA ARG A 180 -11.67 -21.12 2.29
C ARG A 180 -12.02 -21.56 3.72
N GLU A 181 -12.22 -22.85 3.92
CA GLU A 181 -12.77 -23.43 5.17
C GLU A 181 -11.92 -23.15 6.41
N ASP A 182 -10.59 -23.11 6.26
CA ASP A 182 -9.61 -22.89 7.33
C ASP A 182 -9.28 -21.41 7.56
N PHE A 183 -9.97 -20.46 6.91
CA PHE A 183 -9.65 -19.04 6.98
C PHE A 183 -9.55 -18.52 8.42
N PHE A 184 -10.55 -18.79 9.27
CA PHE A 184 -10.57 -18.27 10.64
C PHE A 184 -9.45 -18.85 11.51
N GLU A 185 -9.07 -20.11 11.27
CA GLU A 185 -7.96 -20.76 11.96
C GLU A 185 -6.63 -20.10 11.58
N VAL A 186 -6.38 -19.94 10.28
CA VAL A 186 -5.15 -19.34 9.76
C VAL A 186 -5.06 -17.86 10.13
N ALA A 187 -6.17 -17.10 10.07
CA ALA A 187 -6.20 -15.70 10.50
C ALA A 187 -5.90 -15.55 12.00
N SER A 188 -6.47 -16.43 12.85
CA SER A 188 -6.17 -16.43 14.29
C SER A 188 -4.71 -16.80 14.56
N TYR A 189 -4.15 -17.75 13.80
CA TYR A 189 -2.73 -18.11 13.89
C TYR A 189 -1.83 -16.93 13.51
N ALA A 190 -2.17 -16.25 12.40
CA ALA A 190 -1.48 -15.05 11.95
C ALA A 190 -1.53 -13.94 13.00
N LYS A 191 -2.67 -13.70 13.66
CA LYS A 191 -2.79 -12.59 14.64
C LYS A 191 -1.85 -12.78 15.83
N GLY A 192 -1.55 -14.03 16.19
CA GLY A 192 -0.57 -14.35 17.23
C GLY A 192 0.88 -13.95 16.89
N LYS A 193 1.19 -13.65 15.62
CA LYS A 193 2.57 -13.41 15.14
C LYS A 193 2.76 -12.11 14.38
N ILE A 194 1.72 -11.64 13.70
CA ILE A 194 1.72 -10.46 12.85
C ILE A 194 0.81 -9.40 13.50
N PRO A 195 1.33 -8.20 13.82
CA PRO A 195 0.60 -7.23 14.62
C PRO A 195 -0.70 -6.75 13.98
N TYR A 196 -0.72 -6.56 12.65
CA TYR A 196 -1.87 -6.03 11.94
C TYR A 196 -2.37 -7.01 10.88
N ILE A 197 -3.66 -7.34 10.94
CA ILE A 197 -4.31 -8.24 9.98
C ILE A 197 -5.53 -7.58 9.38
N SER A 198 -5.63 -7.68 8.06
CA SER A 198 -6.80 -7.23 7.33
C SER A 198 -7.32 -8.28 6.33
N ILE A 199 -8.52 -8.03 5.83
CA ILE A 199 -9.13 -8.80 4.75
C ILE A 199 -9.73 -7.88 3.69
N ALA A 200 -9.47 -8.19 2.42
CA ALA A 200 -10.24 -7.70 1.28
C ALA A 200 -11.25 -8.78 0.88
N SER A 201 -12.54 -8.45 0.91
CA SER A 201 -13.64 -9.38 0.66
C SER A 201 -14.69 -8.76 -0.27
N ASN A 202 -15.40 -9.61 -1.01
CA ASN A 202 -16.59 -9.20 -1.72
C ASN A 202 -17.81 -8.94 -0.83
N GLY A 203 -17.71 -9.24 0.47
CA GLY A 203 -18.70 -8.87 1.48
C GLY A 203 -19.93 -9.75 1.55
N ILE A 204 -20.26 -10.53 0.51
CA ILE A 204 -21.57 -11.20 0.43
C ILE A 204 -21.73 -12.36 1.42
N LEU A 205 -20.63 -12.83 2.02
CA LEU A 205 -20.61 -13.87 3.06
C LEU A 205 -20.53 -13.30 4.48
N ILE A 206 -20.45 -11.97 4.63
CA ILE A 206 -20.30 -11.32 5.94
C ILE A 206 -21.67 -11.16 6.59
N THR A 207 -22.18 -12.26 7.16
CA THR A 207 -23.31 -12.22 8.09
C THR A 207 -22.87 -11.63 9.44
N LYS A 208 -23.82 -11.41 10.35
CA LYS A 208 -23.53 -11.00 11.74
C LYS A 208 -22.57 -11.96 12.43
N GLU A 209 -22.77 -13.26 12.25
CA GLU A 209 -21.95 -14.31 12.84
C GLU A 209 -20.54 -14.31 12.24
N VAL A 210 -20.41 -14.06 10.93
CA VAL A 210 -19.11 -13.97 10.24
C VAL A 210 -18.37 -12.71 10.65
N ALA A 211 -19.04 -11.56 10.74
CA ALA A 211 -18.44 -10.32 11.26
C ALA A 211 -17.93 -10.50 12.70
N ALA A 212 -18.72 -11.13 13.57
CA ALA A 212 -18.29 -11.43 14.93
C ALA A 212 -17.10 -12.43 14.96
N LYS A 213 -17.05 -13.41 14.04
CA LYS A 213 -15.89 -14.31 13.89
C LYS A 213 -14.64 -13.56 13.41
N LEU A 214 -14.77 -12.66 12.43
CA LEU A 214 -13.68 -11.81 11.94
C LEU A 214 -13.07 -10.98 13.09
N LYS A 215 -13.93 -10.34 13.89
CA LYS A 215 -13.48 -9.59 15.07
C LYS A 215 -12.75 -10.49 16.07
N ARG A 216 -13.29 -11.67 16.37
CA ARG A 216 -12.71 -12.63 17.33
C ARG A 216 -11.37 -13.21 16.88
N CYS A 217 -11.19 -13.50 15.58
CA CYS A 217 -9.91 -14.00 15.07
C CYS A 217 -8.86 -12.88 14.88
N GLY A 218 -9.19 -11.64 15.24
CA GLY A 218 -8.26 -10.53 15.28
C GLY A 218 -8.10 -9.76 13.97
N VAL A 219 -9.03 -9.89 13.03
CA VAL A 219 -9.09 -9.03 11.85
C VAL A 219 -9.44 -7.61 12.30
N GLU A 220 -8.57 -6.66 11.97
CA GLU A 220 -8.71 -5.28 12.42
C GLU A 220 -9.31 -4.37 11.36
N TYR A 221 -9.12 -4.71 10.09
CA TYR A 221 -9.62 -3.99 8.94
C TYR A 221 -10.31 -4.91 7.94
N VAL A 222 -11.52 -4.53 7.51
CA VAL A 222 -12.27 -5.19 6.44
C VAL A 222 -12.51 -4.20 5.32
N GLU A 223 -11.97 -4.53 4.16
CA GLU A 223 -12.22 -3.82 2.92
C GLU A 223 -13.30 -4.57 2.12
N VAL A 224 -14.47 -3.96 1.98
CA VAL A 224 -15.60 -4.51 1.23
C VAL A 224 -15.67 -3.88 -0.14
N SER A 225 -15.61 -4.74 -1.14
CA SER A 225 -15.71 -4.40 -2.55
C SER A 225 -17.12 -3.93 -2.95
N ILE A 226 -17.30 -2.65 -3.30
CA ILE A 226 -18.54 -2.06 -3.84
C ILE A 226 -18.23 -1.22 -5.08
N ASP A 227 -18.59 -1.67 -6.28
CA ASP A 227 -18.26 -0.97 -7.55
C ASP A 227 -19.46 -0.29 -8.24
N GLY A 228 -20.51 0.02 -7.51
CA GLY A 228 -21.68 0.71 -8.04
C GLY A 228 -22.53 1.25 -6.92
N ALA A 229 -23.23 2.35 -7.16
CA ALA A 229 -24.21 2.93 -6.25
C ALA A 229 -25.56 2.19 -6.28
N SER A 230 -25.72 1.24 -7.22
CA SER A 230 -26.93 0.44 -7.38
C SER A 230 -26.63 -1.04 -7.61
N ALA A 231 -27.60 -1.90 -7.29
CA ALA A 231 -27.55 -3.33 -7.58
C ALA A 231 -27.33 -3.60 -9.08
N LYS A 232 -27.93 -2.80 -9.97
CA LYS A 232 -27.76 -2.94 -11.42
C LYS A 232 -26.29 -2.84 -11.83
N THR A 233 -25.62 -1.78 -11.42
CA THR A 233 -24.23 -1.48 -11.81
C THR A 233 -23.25 -2.43 -11.11
N HIS A 234 -23.41 -2.60 -9.80
CA HIS A 234 -22.54 -3.45 -9.00
C HIS A 234 -22.64 -4.93 -9.42
N ASP A 235 -23.85 -5.49 -9.51
CA ASP A 235 -24.05 -6.91 -9.81
C ASP A 235 -23.60 -7.24 -11.25
N TRP A 236 -23.81 -6.34 -12.22
CA TRP A 236 -23.32 -6.49 -13.59
C TRP A 236 -21.79 -6.62 -13.64
N PHE A 237 -21.09 -5.78 -12.88
CA PHE A 237 -19.63 -5.76 -12.88
C PHE A 237 -19.01 -6.92 -12.08
N ARG A 238 -19.69 -7.33 -10.99
CA ARG A 238 -19.29 -8.42 -10.08
C ARG A 238 -19.78 -9.81 -10.52
N GLY A 239 -20.74 -9.86 -11.44
CA GLY A 239 -21.18 -11.07 -12.15
C GLY A 239 -22.15 -11.97 -11.38
N VAL A 240 -22.78 -11.48 -10.31
CA VAL A 240 -23.75 -12.25 -9.50
C VAL A 240 -24.85 -11.33 -9.01
N SER A 241 -26.11 -11.71 -9.23
CA SER A 241 -27.28 -10.96 -8.76
C SER A 241 -27.44 -10.99 -7.22
N GLY A 242 -27.89 -9.87 -6.67
CA GLY A 242 -28.03 -9.63 -5.24
C GLY A 242 -26.70 -9.48 -4.52
N ALA A 243 -25.58 -9.27 -5.23
CA ALA A 243 -24.28 -9.09 -4.60
C ALA A 243 -24.21 -7.74 -3.86
N PHE A 244 -24.75 -6.68 -4.47
CA PHE A 244 -24.78 -5.34 -3.88
C PHE A 244 -25.42 -5.34 -2.48
N GLU A 245 -26.68 -5.77 -2.35
CA GLU A 245 -27.40 -5.73 -1.08
C GLU A 245 -26.71 -6.54 0.01
N ARG A 246 -26.18 -7.73 -0.34
CA ARG A 246 -25.44 -8.56 0.61
C ARG A 246 -24.11 -7.94 1.02
N ALA A 247 -23.41 -7.29 0.09
CA ALA A 247 -22.16 -6.61 0.40
C ALA A 247 -22.39 -5.37 1.29
N ILE A 248 -23.44 -4.59 1.05
CA ILE A 248 -23.84 -3.48 1.91
C ILE A 248 -24.22 -3.97 3.31
N GLU A 249 -24.97 -5.06 3.42
CA GLU A 249 -25.25 -5.67 4.71
C GLU A 249 -23.97 -6.17 5.40
N GLY A 250 -23.02 -6.70 4.64
CA GLY A 250 -21.68 -7.05 5.12
C GLY A 250 -20.93 -5.87 5.72
N VAL A 251 -20.96 -4.70 5.05
CA VAL A 251 -20.39 -3.45 5.58
C VAL A 251 -21.05 -3.08 6.91
N ARG A 252 -22.39 -3.07 6.98
CA ARG A 252 -23.13 -2.74 8.20
C ARG A 252 -22.80 -3.69 9.35
N ASN A 253 -22.67 -4.98 9.07
CA ASN A 253 -22.29 -5.98 10.07
C ASN A 253 -20.88 -5.72 10.62
N CYS A 254 -19.90 -5.42 9.76
CA CYS A 254 -18.54 -5.06 10.21
C CYS A 254 -18.52 -3.79 11.07
N VAL A 255 -19.22 -2.74 10.65
CA VAL A 255 -19.35 -1.49 11.41
C VAL A 255 -19.96 -1.74 12.79
N LYS A 256 -21.03 -2.55 12.85
CA LYS A 256 -21.71 -2.91 14.10
C LYS A 256 -20.80 -3.67 15.08
N GLU A 257 -19.92 -4.53 14.57
CA GLU A 257 -18.92 -5.26 15.36
C GLU A 257 -17.68 -4.42 15.73
N GLY A 258 -17.65 -3.13 15.34
CA GLY A 258 -16.53 -2.23 15.62
C GLY A 258 -15.26 -2.65 14.89
N ILE A 259 -15.38 -3.19 13.68
CA ILE A 259 -14.26 -3.45 12.77
C ILE A 259 -14.02 -2.20 11.93
N ASP A 260 -12.75 -1.81 11.78
CA ASP A 260 -12.40 -0.71 10.88
C ASP A 260 -12.78 -1.12 9.44
N THR A 261 -13.69 -0.38 8.82
CA THR A 261 -14.34 -0.82 7.58
C THR A 261 -14.14 0.22 6.48
N CYS A 262 -13.96 -0.26 5.26
CA CYS A 262 -13.81 0.57 4.07
C CYS A 262 -14.57 -0.01 2.89
N ILE A 263 -15.15 0.87 2.09
CA ILE A 263 -15.62 0.54 0.76
C ILE A 263 -14.45 0.67 -0.21
N ALA A 264 -14.17 -0.42 -0.94
CA ALA A 264 -13.23 -0.42 -2.05
C ALA A 264 -13.96 -0.47 -3.38
N SER A 265 -13.60 0.44 -4.28
CA SER A 265 -14.24 0.57 -5.58
C SER A 265 -13.21 0.64 -6.69
N VAL A 266 -13.36 -0.21 -7.70
CA VAL A 266 -12.71 -0.03 -9.00
C VAL A 266 -13.58 0.89 -9.83
N ILE A 267 -13.09 2.11 -10.07
CA ILE A 267 -13.78 3.08 -10.92
C ILE A 267 -13.37 2.82 -12.37
N GLN A 268 -14.38 2.62 -13.21
CA GLN A 268 -14.28 2.23 -14.61
C GLN A 268 -15.37 2.98 -15.40
N ARG A 269 -15.31 2.93 -16.73
CA ARG A 269 -16.12 3.81 -17.57
C ARG A 269 -17.63 3.76 -17.28
N GLU A 270 -18.19 2.58 -17.07
CA GLU A 270 -19.64 2.37 -16.88
C GLU A 270 -20.14 2.79 -15.49
N ASN A 271 -19.27 2.92 -14.48
CA ASN A 271 -19.66 3.41 -13.14
C ASN A 271 -19.08 4.80 -12.83
N LEU A 272 -18.42 5.44 -13.79
CA LEU A 272 -17.80 6.75 -13.58
C LEU A 272 -18.83 7.81 -13.20
N SER A 273 -20.03 7.73 -13.76
CA SER A 273 -21.15 8.64 -13.42
C SER A 273 -21.74 8.39 -12.04
N GLU A 274 -21.41 7.29 -11.37
CA GLU A 274 -21.86 6.94 -10.02
C GLU A 274 -20.79 7.24 -8.95
N LEU A 275 -19.67 7.87 -9.31
CA LEU A 275 -18.54 8.09 -8.38
C LEU A 275 -18.99 8.85 -7.13
N GLU A 276 -19.67 9.97 -7.32
CA GLU A 276 -20.15 10.81 -6.24
C GLU A 276 -21.13 10.06 -5.33
N GLU A 277 -22.08 9.30 -5.90
CA GLU A 277 -23.03 8.49 -5.13
C GLU A 277 -22.35 7.35 -4.34
N ILE A 278 -21.30 6.74 -4.88
CA ILE A 278 -20.51 5.74 -4.15
C ILE A 278 -19.76 6.39 -2.97
N LEU A 279 -19.24 7.60 -3.15
CA LEU A 279 -18.59 8.36 -2.07
C LEU A 279 -19.59 8.74 -0.98
N GLU A 280 -20.79 9.17 -1.37
CA GLU A 280 -21.90 9.45 -0.44
C GLU A 280 -22.30 8.20 0.35
N LEU A 281 -22.39 7.04 -0.29
CA LEU A 281 -22.67 5.78 0.37
C LEU A 281 -21.61 5.43 1.45
N ALA A 282 -20.33 5.68 1.18
CA ALA A 282 -19.27 5.50 2.17
C ALA A 282 -19.40 6.48 3.35
N GLU A 283 -19.81 7.73 3.09
CA GLU A 283 -20.09 8.74 4.11
C GLU A 283 -21.29 8.34 4.98
N GLU A 284 -22.41 7.93 4.39
CA GLU A 284 -23.63 7.49 5.08
C GLU A 284 -23.39 6.28 5.97
N LEU A 285 -22.60 5.31 5.51
CA LEU A 285 -22.22 4.13 6.28
C LEU A 285 -21.14 4.43 7.33
N GLY A 286 -20.58 5.65 7.34
CA GLY A 286 -19.57 6.07 8.29
C GLY A 286 -18.20 5.44 8.05
N VAL A 287 -17.96 4.84 6.88
CA VAL A 287 -16.75 4.06 6.55
C VAL A 287 -15.73 4.86 5.73
N ARG A 288 -14.53 4.30 5.57
CA ARG A 288 -13.51 4.85 4.66
C ARG A 288 -13.83 4.47 3.22
N PHE A 289 -13.15 5.12 2.27
CA PHE A 289 -13.26 4.83 0.85
C PHE A 289 -11.87 4.64 0.22
N MET A 290 -11.71 3.57 -0.54
CA MET A 290 -10.48 3.23 -1.27
C MET A 290 -10.79 3.08 -2.76
N HIS A 291 -10.20 3.95 -3.58
CA HIS A 291 -10.23 3.79 -5.03
C HIS A 291 -9.15 2.82 -5.52
N PHE A 292 -9.57 1.78 -6.23
CA PHE A 292 -8.71 0.83 -6.91
C PHE A 292 -8.55 1.18 -8.40
N ASN A 293 -7.29 1.16 -8.85
CA ASN A 293 -6.97 1.40 -10.24
C ASN A 293 -7.44 0.22 -11.11
N TYR A 294 -8.13 0.49 -12.22
CA TYR A 294 -8.48 -0.55 -13.19
C TYR A 294 -7.24 -0.97 -13.99
N ILE A 295 -6.69 -2.15 -13.73
CA ILE A 295 -5.52 -2.68 -14.46
C ILE A 295 -5.99 -3.80 -15.39
N PRO A 296 -5.73 -3.74 -16.71
CA PRO A 296 -6.08 -4.79 -17.67
C PRO A 296 -5.27 -6.10 -17.53
N THR A 297 -5.37 -6.75 -16.37
CA THR A 297 -4.74 -8.03 -16.05
C THR A 297 -5.81 -9.05 -15.62
N GLY A 298 -5.47 -10.34 -15.61
CA GLY A 298 -6.46 -11.40 -15.36
C GLY A 298 -7.65 -11.32 -16.33
N ARG A 299 -8.88 -11.35 -15.80
CA ARG A 299 -10.11 -11.22 -16.61
C ARG A 299 -10.28 -9.83 -17.22
N ALA A 300 -9.70 -8.79 -16.63
CA ALA A 300 -9.81 -7.42 -17.12
C ALA A 300 -9.20 -7.24 -18.53
N LYS A 301 -8.31 -8.16 -18.95
CA LYS A 301 -7.77 -8.21 -20.33
C LYS A 301 -8.85 -8.34 -21.39
N ALA A 302 -9.98 -8.98 -21.08
CA ALA A 302 -11.10 -9.11 -22.00
C ALA A 302 -12.02 -7.87 -22.04
N TYR A 303 -11.76 -6.88 -21.19
CA TYR A 303 -12.59 -5.70 -20.98
C TYR A 303 -11.74 -4.43 -20.91
N VAL A 304 -10.75 -4.30 -21.80
CA VAL A 304 -9.80 -3.16 -21.79
C VAL A 304 -10.53 -1.84 -22.04
N GLU A 305 -11.65 -1.88 -22.77
CA GLU A 305 -12.51 -0.75 -23.05
C GLU A 305 -13.13 -0.10 -21.80
N LEU A 306 -13.18 -0.81 -20.66
CA LEU A 306 -13.67 -0.26 -19.39
C LEU A 306 -12.63 0.62 -18.68
N ASP A 307 -11.35 0.54 -19.06
CA ASP A 307 -10.32 1.38 -18.46
C ASP A 307 -10.56 2.86 -18.77
N LEU A 308 -10.28 3.71 -17.78
CA LEU A 308 -10.48 5.15 -17.92
C LEU A 308 -9.44 5.77 -18.85
N THR A 309 -9.87 6.76 -19.62
CA THR A 309 -8.93 7.67 -20.30
C THR A 309 -8.09 8.42 -19.27
N PRO A 310 -6.93 8.99 -19.66
CA PRO A 310 -6.13 9.81 -18.76
C PRO A 310 -6.88 11.01 -18.15
N ARG A 311 -7.84 11.59 -18.89
CA ARG A 311 -8.67 12.71 -18.44
C ARG A 311 -9.71 12.26 -17.40
N GLU A 312 -10.44 11.19 -17.70
CA GLU A 312 -11.42 10.63 -16.76
C GLU A 312 -10.74 10.21 -15.46
N ARG A 313 -9.58 9.56 -15.54
CA ARG A 313 -8.82 9.17 -14.34
C ARG A 313 -8.34 10.37 -13.54
N LEU A 314 -7.87 11.44 -14.19
CA LEU A 314 -7.55 12.67 -13.47
C LEU A 314 -8.78 13.21 -12.75
N LYS A 315 -9.94 13.24 -13.42
CA LYS A 315 -11.19 13.70 -12.82
C LYS A 315 -11.57 12.90 -11.58
N VAL A 316 -11.48 11.56 -11.62
CA VAL A 316 -11.70 10.70 -10.44
C VAL A 316 -10.77 11.08 -9.29
N LEU A 317 -9.47 11.23 -9.57
CA LEU A 317 -8.49 11.59 -8.55
C LEU A 317 -8.70 13.00 -7.99
N GLU A 318 -9.16 13.95 -8.81
CA GLU A 318 -9.49 15.31 -8.37
C GLU A 318 -10.74 15.32 -7.50
N THR A 319 -11.79 14.56 -7.85
CA THR A 319 -13.01 14.43 -7.04
C THR A 319 -12.67 13.86 -5.65
N ILE A 320 -11.95 12.72 -5.61
CA ILE A 320 -11.55 12.08 -4.35
C ILE A 320 -10.53 12.95 -3.59
N GLY A 321 -9.62 13.61 -4.30
CA GLY A 321 -8.62 14.51 -3.74
C GLY A 321 -9.23 15.75 -3.10
N GLY A 322 -10.27 16.30 -3.71
CA GLY A 322 -11.02 17.44 -3.16
C GLY A 322 -11.66 17.11 -1.82
N LYS A 323 -12.26 15.91 -1.69
CA LYS A 323 -12.84 15.45 -0.42
C LYS A 323 -11.81 15.42 0.71
N ILE A 324 -10.62 14.84 0.48
CA ILE A 324 -9.59 14.77 1.52
C ILE A 324 -8.96 16.12 1.86
N VAL A 325 -8.75 16.99 0.86
CA VAL A 325 -8.26 18.36 1.09
C VAL A 325 -9.27 19.15 1.93
N ASN A 326 -10.57 19.01 1.66
CA ASN A 326 -11.60 19.66 2.45
C ASN A 326 -11.62 19.17 3.91
N LEU A 327 -11.44 17.87 4.14
CA LEU A 327 -11.30 17.33 5.50
C LEU A 327 -10.05 17.89 6.21
N TYR A 328 -8.93 17.98 5.50
CA TYR A 328 -7.70 18.58 6.04
C TYR A 328 -7.91 20.05 6.44
N LEU A 329 -8.54 20.85 5.58
CA LEU A 329 -8.81 22.27 5.86
C LEU A 329 -9.71 22.43 7.10
N LYS A 330 -10.79 21.64 7.20
CA LYS A 330 -11.66 21.62 8.38
C LYS A 330 -10.91 21.20 9.64
N ALA A 331 -10.06 20.18 9.54
CA ALA A 331 -9.27 19.72 10.68
C ALA A 331 -8.33 20.83 11.18
N LYS A 332 -7.68 21.53 10.24
CA LYS A 332 -6.79 22.65 10.56
C LYS A 332 -7.55 23.82 11.20
N GLU A 333 -8.72 24.16 10.67
CA GLU A 333 -9.59 25.21 11.22
C GLU A 333 -10.01 24.89 12.66
N GLU A 334 -10.52 23.67 12.93
CA GLU A 334 -10.86 23.25 14.29
C GLU A 334 -9.69 23.32 15.26
N GLU A 335 -8.50 22.90 14.83
CA GLU A 335 -7.30 22.92 15.66
C GLU A 335 -6.83 24.35 15.97
N LEU A 336 -6.98 25.29 15.03
CA LEU A 336 -6.70 26.70 15.27
C LEU A 336 -7.68 27.32 16.27
N GLU A 337 -8.95 26.91 16.24
CA GLU A 337 -9.98 27.43 17.14
C GLU A 337 -9.93 26.81 18.54
N LYS A 338 -9.66 25.50 18.64
CA LYS A 338 -9.86 24.69 19.85
C LYS A 338 -8.58 24.09 20.42
N GLY A 339 -7.45 24.19 19.70
CA GLY A 339 -6.19 23.53 20.05
C GLY A 339 -6.13 22.04 19.70
N GLU A 340 -7.24 21.44 19.27
CA GLU A 340 -7.34 20.05 18.80
C GLU A 340 -8.41 19.91 17.72
N SER A 341 -8.35 18.84 16.92
CA SER A 341 -9.39 18.53 15.94
C SER A 341 -9.90 17.11 16.07
N SER A 342 -11.22 16.98 15.92
CA SER A 342 -11.92 15.70 15.87
C SER A 342 -12.05 15.13 14.45
N VAL A 343 -11.69 15.92 13.44
CA VAL A 343 -11.85 15.56 12.03
C VAL A 343 -10.84 14.48 11.65
N LYS A 344 -11.37 13.33 11.24
CA LYS A 344 -10.58 12.24 10.64
C LYS A 344 -10.29 12.57 9.19
N VAL A 345 -9.06 12.95 8.88
CA VAL A 345 -8.60 13.24 7.51
C VAL A 345 -8.37 11.95 6.70
N ASP A 346 -8.10 10.83 7.38
CA ASP A 346 -7.76 9.52 6.80
C ASP A 346 -9.00 8.74 6.31
N ARG A 347 -9.80 9.36 5.44
CA ARG A 347 -11.07 8.77 4.95
C ARG A 347 -11.09 8.36 3.48
N TYR A 348 -10.30 9.01 2.63
CA TYR A 348 -10.32 8.76 1.19
C TYR A 348 -8.93 8.42 0.69
N PHE A 349 -8.83 7.32 -0.06
CA PHE A 349 -7.56 6.78 -0.52
C PHE A 349 -7.65 6.37 -1.98
N SER A 350 -6.50 6.16 -2.60
CA SER A 350 -6.41 5.70 -3.98
C SER A 350 -5.11 4.94 -4.19
N THR A 351 -5.22 3.77 -4.82
CA THR A 351 -4.09 2.95 -5.25
C THR A 351 -3.36 3.50 -6.47
N CYS A 352 -3.87 4.59 -7.09
CA CYS A 352 -3.19 5.29 -8.17
C CYS A 352 -2.02 6.10 -7.61
N PRO A 353 -0.76 5.85 -8.04
CA PRO A 353 0.39 6.62 -7.58
C PRO A 353 0.28 8.14 -7.83
N GLN A 354 -0.51 8.54 -8.82
CA GLN A 354 -0.77 9.95 -9.15
C GLN A 354 -1.52 10.68 -8.05
N TYR A 355 -2.23 9.98 -7.17
CA TYR A 355 -3.11 10.59 -6.17
C TYR A 355 -2.36 11.55 -5.24
N ALA A 356 -1.15 11.20 -4.80
CA ALA A 356 -0.30 12.09 -3.99
C ALA A 356 0.01 13.42 -4.70
N CYS A 357 0.34 13.37 -5.99
CA CYS A 357 0.56 14.58 -6.79
C CYS A 357 -0.72 15.39 -6.97
N VAL A 358 -1.86 14.73 -7.23
CA VAL A 358 -3.15 15.44 -7.40
C VAL A 358 -3.57 16.12 -6.10
N VAL A 359 -3.47 15.44 -4.94
CA VAL A 359 -3.77 16.03 -3.63
C VAL A 359 -2.84 17.21 -3.33
N LYS A 360 -1.53 17.05 -3.60
CA LYS A 360 -0.55 18.13 -3.46
C LYS A 360 -0.94 19.36 -4.30
N ASP A 361 -1.26 19.15 -5.57
CA ASP A 361 -1.64 20.24 -6.48
C ASP A 361 -2.95 20.91 -6.04
N LEU A 362 -3.92 20.15 -5.53
CA LEU A 362 -5.18 20.69 -5.00
C LEU A 362 -4.97 21.50 -3.72
N ALA A 363 -4.21 20.96 -2.76
CA ALA A 363 -3.89 21.64 -1.49
C ALA A 363 -3.16 22.97 -1.72
N GLN A 364 -2.24 23.01 -2.70
CA GLN A 364 -1.53 24.23 -3.07
C GLN A 364 -2.45 25.36 -3.56
N ARG A 365 -3.60 25.04 -4.18
CA ARG A 365 -4.59 26.05 -4.58
C ARG A 365 -5.19 26.79 -3.38
N PHE A 366 -5.13 26.20 -2.19
CA PHE A 366 -5.53 26.80 -0.92
C PHE A 366 -4.35 27.32 -0.09
N GLY A 367 -3.13 27.35 -0.67
CA GLY A 367 -1.93 27.78 0.05
C GLY A 367 -1.36 26.75 1.03
N GLU A 368 -1.84 25.50 0.98
CA GLU A 368 -1.44 24.44 1.89
C GLU A 368 -0.35 23.54 1.31
N ARG A 369 0.43 22.90 2.20
CA ARG A 369 1.47 21.91 1.87
C ARG A 369 1.04 20.48 2.23
N PHE A 370 -0.23 20.15 2.00
CA PHE A 370 -0.79 18.84 2.32
C PHE A 370 -0.65 17.85 1.14
N THR A 371 -0.33 16.60 1.44
CA THR A 371 -0.34 15.48 0.49
C THR A 371 -0.54 14.16 1.22
N VAL A 372 -0.76 13.08 0.47
CA VAL A 372 -0.86 11.72 1.01
C VAL A 372 0.45 10.95 0.80
N ALA A 373 0.79 10.10 1.76
CA ALA A 373 1.95 9.23 1.71
C ALA A 373 1.57 7.85 1.15
N ALA A 374 2.12 7.53 -0.04
CA ALA A 374 1.93 6.25 -0.72
C ALA A 374 0.44 5.89 -0.98
N HIS A 375 0.16 4.62 -1.33
CA HIS A 375 -1.18 4.14 -1.72
C HIS A 375 -2.19 4.04 -0.55
N TYR A 376 -1.73 4.11 0.72
CA TYR A 376 -2.53 3.73 1.91
C TYR A 376 -2.48 4.72 3.08
N GLY A 377 -1.65 5.77 3.01
CA GLY A 377 -1.41 6.66 4.13
C GLY A 377 -1.85 8.09 3.86
N ALA A 378 -2.92 8.55 4.48
CA ALA A 378 -3.27 9.97 4.48
C ALA A 378 -3.42 10.44 5.93
N LYS A 379 -2.36 10.95 6.54
CA LYS A 379 -2.40 11.49 7.91
C LYS A 379 -1.70 12.84 7.95
N LYS A 380 -2.15 13.72 8.84
CA LYS A 380 -1.42 14.94 9.17
C LYS A 380 -0.07 14.56 9.78
N GLY A 381 1.02 15.16 9.32
CA GLY A 381 2.39 14.93 9.81
C GLY A 381 3.23 13.92 8.99
N VAL A 382 2.64 13.23 8.01
CA VAL A 382 3.41 12.32 7.11
C VAL A 382 3.75 12.95 5.76
N GLU A 383 3.39 14.22 5.53
CA GLU A 383 3.62 14.94 4.28
C GLU A 383 5.12 15.04 3.97
N ASN A 384 5.94 15.26 5.00
CA ASN A 384 7.38 15.39 4.90
C ASN A 384 8.08 14.10 4.48
N VAL A 385 7.45 12.93 4.69
CA VAL A 385 7.97 11.63 4.24
C VAL A 385 7.33 11.14 2.95
N ALA A 386 6.36 11.87 2.38
CA ALA A 386 5.68 11.46 1.15
C ALA A 386 6.63 11.41 -0.06
N HIS A 387 7.60 12.33 -0.15
CA HIS A 387 8.66 12.27 -1.17
C HIS A 387 9.62 11.09 -0.98
N PHE A 388 9.75 10.61 0.26
CA PHE A 388 10.65 9.55 0.65
C PHE A 388 10.03 8.16 0.43
N LEU A 389 8.77 7.99 0.80
CA LEU A 389 8.04 6.73 0.73
C LEU A 389 7.16 6.61 -0.53
N GLY A 390 6.84 7.73 -1.18
CA GLY A 390 5.80 7.87 -2.18
C GLY A 390 5.93 7.00 -3.44
N GLY A 391 4.85 7.03 -4.22
CA GLY A 391 4.75 6.37 -5.50
C GLY A 391 4.41 4.88 -5.39
N CYS A 392 4.54 4.18 -6.52
CA CYS A 392 4.23 2.75 -6.57
C CYS A 392 5.04 1.98 -5.50
N GLY A 393 4.33 1.23 -4.64
CA GLY A 393 4.93 0.42 -3.58
C GLY A 393 5.31 -1.01 -3.99
N ALA A 394 5.00 -1.43 -5.22
CA ALA A 394 5.22 -2.80 -5.68
C ALA A 394 6.71 -3.20 -5.61
N GLY A 395 7.00 -4.31 -4.94
CA GLY A 395 8.37 -4.81 -4.76
C GLY A 395 9.26 -3.92 -3.88
N ARG A 396 8.67 -2.97 -3.15
CA ARG A 396 9.40 -1.98 -2.34
C ARG A 396 8.80 -1.78 -0.96
N LEU A 397 7.53 -1.39 -0.88
CA LEU A 397 6.81 -1.24 0.39
C LEU A 397 5.93 -2.44 0.69
N TYR A 398 5.50 -3.15 -0.35
CA TYR A 398 4.71 -4.37 -0.21
C TYR A 398 5.01 -5.33 -1.36
N ILE A 399 4.59 -6.57 -1.19
CA ILE A 399 4.59 -7.63 -2.20
C ILE A 399 3.27 -8.39 -2.13
N ALA A 400 3.02 -9.22 -3.14
CA ALA A 400 1.91 -10.16 -3.13
C ALA A 400 2.42 -11.60 -2.97
N LEU A 401 1.61 -12.42 -2.31
CA LEU A 401 1.80 -13.88 -2.26
C LEU A 401 0.60 -14.55 -2.92
N GLU A 402 0.86 -15.56 -3.75
CA GLU A 402 -0.17 -16.37 -4.41
C GLU A 402 -0.65 -17.53 -3.52
N PRO A 403 -1.81 -18.14 -3.80
CA PRO A 403 -2.32 -19.25 -2.98
C PRO A 403 -1.41 -20.48 -2.94
N ASN A 404 -0.48 -20.64 -3.89
CA ASN A 404 0.51 -21.72 -3.94
C ASN A 404 1.87 -21.32 -3.30
N GLY A 405 1.99 -20.13 -2.74
CA GLY A 405 3.21 -19.60 -2.13
C GLY A 405 4.14 -18.83 -3.07
N ASP A 406 3.76 -18.62 -4.34
CA ASP A 406 4.58 -17.83 -5.26
C ASP A 406 4.57 -16.34 -4.89
N ILE A 407 5.73 -15.71 -4.92
CA ILE A 407 5.95 -14.33 -4.53
C ILE A 407 5.90 -13.45 -5.79
N LYS A 408 5.14 -12.35 -5.75
CA LYS A 408 5.05 -11.36 -6.82
C LYS A 408 5.30 -9.94 -6.30
N PRO A 409 5.72 -8.98 -7.15
CA PRO A 409 5.89 -7.59 -6.71
C PRO A 409 4.61 -6.92 -6.22
N CYS A 410 3.45 -7.31 -6.74
CA CYS A 410 2.13 -6.73 -6.44
C CYS A 410 1.04 -7.65 -7.03
N VAL A 411 -0.18 -7.58 -6.48
CA VAL A 411 -1.33 -8.40 -6.90
C VAL A 411 -1.70 -8.24 -8.38
N PHE A 412 -1.44 -7.06 -8.97
CA PHE A 412 -1.76 -6.77 -10.37
C PHE A 412 -0.74 -7.32 -11.38
N PHE A 413 0.44 -7.76 -10.93
CA PHE A 413 1.34 -8.47 -11.82
C PHE A 413 0.76 -9.86 -12.14
N PRO A 414 0.79 -10.29 -13.41
CA PRO A 414 0.37 -11.64 -13.76
C PRO A 414 1.25 -12.67 -13.06
N THR A 415 0.79 -13.91 -12.95
CA THR A 415 1.60 -15.01 -12.42
C THR A 415 2.27 -15.74 -13.59
N ASN A 416 3.53 -15.40 -13.89
CA ASN A 416 4.32 -15.98 -14.98
C ASN A 416 5.82 -15.96 -14.67
N ALA A 417 6.65 -16.50 -15.58
CA ALA A 417 8.09 -16.64 -15.39
C ALA A 417 8.87 -15.31 -15.24
N GLU A 418 8.31 -14.19 -15.69
CA GLU A 418 8.95 -12.87 -15.59
C GLU A 418 8.62 -12.15 -14.28
N THR A 419 7.53 -12.53 -13.62
CA THR A 419 6.94 -11.78 -12.50
C THR A 419 6.86 -12.57 -11.20
N VAL A 420 7.00 -13.89 -11.25
CA VAL A 420 7.20 -14.74 -10.07
C VAL A 420 8.66 -14.64 -9.65
N LEU A 421 8.87 -14.15 -8.43
CA LEU A 421 10.19 -13.87 -7.85
C LEU A 421 10.82 -15.11 -7.17
N GLY A 422 9.98 -16.10 -6.85
CA GLY A 422 10.32 -17.29 -6.07
C GLY A 422 9.10 -17.78 -5.30
N ASN A 423 9.29 -18.78 -4.42
CA ASN A 423 8.25 -19.36 -3.59
C ASN A 423 8.62 -19.29 -2.10
N ILE A 424 7.72 -18.77 -1.28
CA ILE A 424 7.98 -18.43 0.13
C ILE A 424 8.37 -19.62 1.01
N LEU A 425 7.99 -20.85 0.64
CA LEU A 425 8.32 -22.06 1.40
C LEU A 425 9.56 -22.79 0.88
N ARG A 426 10.07 -22.41 -0.30
CA ARG A 426 11.14 -23.13 -1.00
C ARG A 426 12.40 -22.29 -1.15
N ASP A 427 12.24 -20.99 -1.28
CA ASP A 427 13.32 -20.06 -1.56
C ASP A 427 13.60 -19.13 -0.37
N ASP A 428 14.83 -18.64 -0.28
CA ASP A 428 15.23 -17.67 0.72
C ASP A 428 14.65 -16.28 0.39
N PHE A 429 13.66 -15.86 1.16
CA PHE A 429 12.98 -14.58 1.00
C PHE A 429 13.94 -13.39 1.08
N GLU A 430 14.89 -13.40 2.01
CA GLU A 430 15.83 -12.30 2.21
C GLU A 430 16.75 -12.17 1.00
N LYS A 431 17.21 -13.31 0.47
CA LYS A 431 18.01 -13.33 -0.75
C LYS A 431 17.23 -12.78 -1.93
N ILE A 432 15.97 -13.19 -2.12
CA ILE A 432 15.11 -12.63 -3.18
C ILE A 432 14.99 -11.11 -3.00
N TRP A 433 14.62 -10.66 -1.80
CA TRP A 433 14.45 -9.25 -1.51
C TRP A 433 15.71 -8.42 -1.76
N ASP A 434 16.89 -8.97 -1.42
CA ASP A 434 18.18 -8.28 -1.52
C ASP A 434 18.75 -8.28 -2.94
N THR A 435 18.43 -9.28 -3.77
CA THR A 435 19.19 -9.51 -5.02
C THR A 435 18.34 -9.60 -6.29
N ASP A 436 17.01 -9.74 -6.19
CA ASP A 436 16.17 -9.93 -7.37
C ASP A 436 16.24 -8.72 -8.34
N PRO A 437 16.57 -8.94 -9.63
CA PRO A 437 16.71 -7.85 -10.60
C PRO A 437 15.42 -7.07 -10.86
N LEU A 438 14.26 -7.73 -10.86
CA LEU A 438 12.98 -7.08 -11.09
C LEU A 438 12.64 -6.16 -9.92
N LEU A 439 12.85 -6.60 -8.68
CA LEU A 439 12.67 -5.76 -7.50
C LEU A 439 13.54 -4.50 -7.57
N TRP A 440 14.82 -4.63 -7.92
CA TRP A 440 15.70 -3.47 -8.08
C TRP A 440 15.28 -2.52 -9.21
N LYS A 441 14.76 -3.06 -10.31
CA LYS A 441 14.18 -2.26 -11.41
C LYS A 441 12.94 -1.48 -10.96
N LEU A 442 12.12 -2.05 -10.08
CA LEU A 442 10.92 -1.39 -9.52
C LEU A 442 11.26 -0.33 -8.46
N ARG A 443 12.38 -0.49 -7.76
CA ARG A 443 12.85 0.42 -6.71
C ARG A 443 13.56 1.67 -7.25
N SER A 444 14.06 1.63 -8.49
CA SER A 444 14.70 2.77 -9.15
C SER A 444 13.70 3.64 -9.91
N ARG A 445 13.95 4.95 -9.91
CA ARG A 445 13.20 5.94 -10.74
C ARG A 445 14.07 6.56 -11.83
N GLU A 446 15.37 6.37 -11.75
CA GLU A 446 16.38 6.86 -12.69
C GLU A 446 16.20 6.21 -14.06
N ASP A 447 15.88 4.91 -14.08
CA ASP A 447 15.76 4.12 -15.31
C ASP A 447 14.37 4.18 -15.97
N LEU A 448 13.47 5.04 -15.47
CA LEU A 448 12.15 5.22 -16.05
C LEU A 448 12.26 5.88 -17.43
N LYS A 449 11.52 5.34 -18.40
CA LYS A 449 11.62 5.78 -19.80
C LYS A 449 10.92 7.11 -20.05
N THR A 450 11.50 7.85 -20.99
CA THR A 450 10.95 9.06 -21.62
C THR A 450 10.73 8.77 -23.10
N TYR A 451 9.68 9.37 -23.67
CA TYR A 451 9.28 9.24 -25.06
C TYR A 451 9.08 10.63 -25.65
N THR A 452 9.26 10.77 -26.96
CA THR A 452 8.93 12.01 -27.67
C THR A 452 7.69 11.79 -28.53
N VAL A 453 6.62 12.53 -28.22
CA VAL A 453 5.36 12.47 -28.96
C VAL A 453 4.99 13.88 -29.41
N ASN A 454 4.87 14.08 -30.72
CA ASN A 454 4.54 15.37 -31.34
C ASN A 454 5.49 16.49 -30.90
N GLY A 455 6.79 16.19 -30.83
CA GLY A 455 7.84 17.13 -30.40
C GLY A 455 7.87 17.42 -28.90
N LYS A 456 7.02 16.78 -28.09
CA LYS A 456 7.00 16.94 -26.62
C LYS A 456 7.50 15.69 -25.93
N GLU A 457 8.36 15.89 -24.93
CA GLU A 457 8.76 14.81 -24.03
C GLU A 457 7.61 14.42 -23.10
N VAL A 458 7.34 13.12 -23.04
CA VAL A 458 6.35 12.49 -22.17
C VAL A 458 6.97 11.26 -21.52
N GLY A 459 6.31 10.74 -20.49
CA GLY A 459 6.77 9.57 -19.76
C GLY A 459 7.12 9.88 -18.31
N CYS A 460 7.30 8.82 -17.52
CA CYS A 460 7.62 8.98 -16.10
C CYS A 460 9.08 9.39 -15.87
N GLY A 461 9.98 9.10 -16.81
CA GLY A 461 11.42 9.43 -16.70
C GLY A 461 11.70 10.93 -16.66
N SER A 462 11.05 11.71 -17.52
CA SER A 462 11.18 13.18 -17.57
C SER A 462 10.24 13.92 -16.63
N CYS A 463 9.40 13.22 -15.87
CA CYS A 463 8.43 13.85 -14.98
C CYS A 463 9.10 14.44 -13.73
N PRO A 464 8.87 15.71 -13.38
CA PRO A 464 9.45 16.30 -12.17
C PRO A 464 8.96 15.64 -10.87
N GLU A 465 7.81 14.97 -10.92
CA GLU A 465 7.19 14.30 -9.77
C GLU A 465 7.47 12.78 -9.74
N LYS A 466 8.48 12.29 -10.48
CA LYS A 466 8.78 10.83 -10.60
C LYS A 466 9.11 10.14 -9.27
N TYR A 467 9.54 10.91 -8.26
CA TYR A 467 9.84 10.39 -6.92
C TYR A 467 8.65 10.42 -5.94
N ILE A 468 7.64 11.27 -6.19
CA ILE A 468 6.38 11.23 -5.42
C ILE A 468 5.42 10.19 -5.98
N CYS A 469 5.39 10.04 -7.32
CA CYS A 469 4.42 9.18 -8.00
C CYS A 469 5.12 8.04 -8.75
N GLY A 470 5.91 8.40 -9.77
CA GLY A 470 6.63 7.44 -10.62
C GLY A 470 5.73 6.46 -11.39
N GLY A 471 4.40 6.61 -11.36
CA GLY A 471 3.41 5.82 -12.11
C GLY A 471 3.24 4.36 -11.67
N CYS A 472 2.10 3.75 -11.98
CA CYS A 472 1.80 2.35 -11.70
C CYS A 472 2.65 1.41 -12.57
N ARG A 473 3.49 0.60 -11.93
CA ARG A 473 4.40 -0.32 -12.62
C ARG A 473 3.68 -1.53 -13.22
N ALA A 474 2.60 -1.98 -12.58
CA ALA A 474 1.76 -3.06 -13.13
C ALA A 474 1.01 -2.60 -14.39
N ARG A 475 0.52 -1.34 -14.44
CA ARG A 475 -0.06 -0.78 -15.67
C ARG A 475 0.98 -0.70 -16.79
N ALA A 476 2.18 -0.20 -16.47
CA ALA A 476 3.28 -0.14 -17.43
C ALA A 476 3.59 -1.53 -18.02
N TYR A 477 3.76 -2.55 -17.16
CA TYR A 477 3.93 -3.94 -17.57
C TYR A 477 2.81 -4.41 -18.51
N SER A 478 1.55 -4.13 -18.15
CA SER A 478 0.38 -4.60 -18.90
C SER A 478 0.24 -3.99 -20.28
N TYR A 479 0.59 -2.71 -20.47
CA TYR A 479 0.42 -2.01 -21.75
C TYR A 479 1.65 -2.06 -22.66
N PHE A 480 2.83 -2.26 -22.08
CA PHE A 480 4.12 -2.21 -22.79
C PHE A 480 4.84 -3.57 -22.80
N ASN A 481 4.09 -4.66 -22.97
CA ASN A 481 4.63 -6.01 -23.19
C ASN A 481 5.71 -6.41 -22.16
N GLY A 482 5.40 -6.22 -20.87
CA GLY A 482 6.28 -6.61 -19.78
C GLY A 482 7.26 -5.54 -19.31
N ASP A 483 7.31 -4.37 -19.97
CA ASP A 483 8.24 -3.32 -19.61
C ASP A 483 7.78 -2.50 -18.38
N VAL A 484 8.34 -2.85 -17.21
CA VAL A 484 8.08 -2.13 -15.96
C VAL A 484 8.68 -0.72 -15.89
N THR A 485 9.61 -0.34 -16.78
CA THR A 485 10.16 1.04 -16.81
C THR A 485 9.44 1.95 -17.78
N ALA A 486 8.49 1.42 -18.56
CA ALA A 486 7.58 2.21 -19.36
C ALA A 486 6.69 3.11 -18.49
N PRO A 487 6.12 4.18 -19.05
CA PRO A 487 5.29 5.10 -18.29
C PRO A 487 3.96 4.49 -17.90
N ASP A 488 3.38 5.03 -16.83
CA ASP A 488 1.97 4.82 -16.54
C ASP A 488 1.14 5.59 -17.57
N ILE A 489 0.60 4.85 -18.54
CA ILE A 489 -0.14 5.41 -19.66
C ILE A 489 -1.48 6.03 -19.25
N GLY A 490 -1.98 5.72 -18.05
CA GLY A 490 -3.20 6.29 -17.51
C GLY A 490 -3.04 7.71 -16.94
N CYS A 491 -1.81 8.24 -16.89
CA CYS A 491 -1.53 9.59 -16.42
C CYS A 491 -1.85 10.65 -17.48
N ILE A 492 -2.47 11.77 -17.08
CA ILE A 492 -2.77 12.91 -17.98
C ILE A 492 -1.54 13.46 -18.72
N ARG A 493 -0.36 13.44 -18.08
CA ARG A 493 0.91 13.86 -18.70
C ARG A 493 1.34 12.97 -19.88
N ASN A 494 0.76 11.78 -19.97
CA ASN A 494 1.03 10.80 -21.02
C ASN A 494 -0.15 10.68 -22.01
N GLU A 495 -1.11 11.62 -22.03
CA GLU A 495 -2.30 11.54 -22.89
C GLU A 495 -1.94 11.36 -24.38
N SER A 496 -0.94 12.08 -24.88
CA SER A 496 -0.51 11.96 -26.28
C SER A 496 0.09 10.59 -26.61
N LEU A 497 0.83 10.00 -25.67
CA LEU A 497 1.35 8.63 -25.80
C LEU A 497 0.22 7.61 -25.69
N TRP A 498 -0.73 7.84 -24.78
CA TRP A 498 -1.89 6.98 -24.59
C TRP A 498 -2.71 6.84 -25.87
N ARG A 499 -2.98 7.95 -26.57
CA ARG A 499 -3.69 7.92 -27.87
C ARG A 499 -3.00 7.00 -28.87
N LYS A 500 -1.67 7.14 -29.03
CA LYS A 500 -0.87 6.28 -29.91
C LYS A 500 -0.91 4.80 -29.50
N VAL A 501 -0.83 4.51 -28.19
CA VAL A 501 -0.93 3.13 -27.70
C VAL A 501 -2.31 2.57 -27.99
N MET A 502 -3.39 3.32 -27.75
CA MET A 502 -4.76 2.85 -28.02
C MET A 502 -4.99 2.57 -29.52
N GLU A 503 -4.45 3.40 -30.41
CA GLU A 503 -4.50 3.18 -31.87
C GLU A 503 -3.85 1.83 -32.26
N LEU A 504 -2.68 1.51 -31.68
CA LEU A 504 -1.97 0.26 -31.93
C LEU A 504 -2.70 -0.99 -31.44
N TYR A 505 -3.49 -0.87 -30.37
CA TYR A 505 -4.28 -1.98 -29.82
C TYR A 505 -5.54 -2.29 -30.65
N ASN A 506 -5.77 -1.58 -31.77
CA ASN A 506 -6.96 -1.71 -32.61
C ASN A 506 -8.28 -1.54 -31.84
N LEU A 507 -8.19 -0.96 -30.64
CA LEU A 507 -9.30 -0.54 -29.83
C LEU A 507 -9.85 0.72 -30.51
N LYS A 508 -10.76 0.53 -31.46
CA LYS A 508 -11.62 1.58 -32.02
C LYS A 508 -12.54 2.13 -30.91
N VAL A 509 -11.96 2.78 -29.92
CA VAL A 509 -12.70 3.32 -28.77
C VAL A 509 -12.80 4.86 -28.87
N TYR A 510 -12.11 5.50 -29.82
CA TYR A 510 -12.09 6.95 -29.92
C TYR A 510 -12.08 7.41 -31.38
N ALA A 511 -13.27 7.47 -31.98
CA ALA A 511 -13.56 8.33 -33.13
C ALA A 511 -14.52 9.41 -32.68
#